data_AF-A0A954XL60-F1
#
_entry.id   AF-A0A954XL60-F1
#
_cell.length_a   1.000
_cell.length_b   1.000
_cell.length_c   1.000
_cell.angle_alpha   90.00
_cell.angle_beta   90.00
_cell.angle_gamma   90.00
#
_symmetry.space_group_name_H-M   'P 1'
#
loop_
_entity.id
_entity.type
_entity.pdbx_description
1 polymer ?
#
loop_
_entity_poly.entity_id
_entity_poly.type
_entity_poly.pdbx_seq_one_letter_code
_entity_poly.pdbx_strand_id
1 'polypeptide(L)'
;MKISKTLLAVTTCLLLIADSAQAYLGGFESGDGYHTGSPLGSNLGARDVTRYNAGEYGLNNGGPGGGPALIPVDTGLWRVIAGGRLLNQPSDYYVIQHPAPVGHSSPNVLGMTTGNSTPYVGVDTEYQYDFDSRDFDGNVPSSLSNSVVDAEFYWCPSNTGVGGFSSTLTDPGATIQIQDSAGTNFFEIGSYGAAESIAYRLLGGTWISAGFNSSGDFDRINLTFDLLNDTVSFSFFQTIGATNNVVLTNAALGTNMDYLGHLALTMKAENSKNYLDDVDFRVNQANVPEPTSAVLLLAGLVGALALRRRSC
;
A
#
# COMPACT_ATOMS: atom_id res chain seq x y z
N MET A 1 -48.70 -21.74 -7.33
CA MET A 1 -48.14 -20.51 -6.73
C MET A 1 -46.94 -20.10 -7.58
N LYS A 2 -47.09 -19.10 -8.48
CA LYS A 2 -46.01 -18.67 -9.39
C LYS A 2 -45.18 -17.62 -8.66
N ILE A 3 -44.05 -18.03 -8.08
CA ILE A 3 -43.07 -17.10 -7.53
C ILE A 3 -42.45 -16.36 -8.72
N SER A 4 -42.65 -15.06 -8.73
CA SER A 4 -42.27 -14.12 -9.77
C SER A 4 -40.76 -14.10 -9.97
N LYS A 5 -40.31 -14.35 -11.21
CA LYS A 5 -38.90 -14.20 -11.64
C LYS A 5 -38.36 -12.78 -11.41
N THR A 6 -39.24 -11.80 -11.23
CA THR A 6 -38.89 -10.41 -10.95
C THR A 6 -38.39 -10.19 -9.52
N LEU A 7 -38.75 -11.06 -8.56
CA LEU A 7 -38.28 -10.94 -7.17
C LEU A 7 -36.80 -11.35 -7.04
N LEU A 8 -36.35 -12.33 -7.83
CA LEU A 8 -34.96 -12.79 -7.84
C LEU A 8 -33.99 -11.73 -8.41
N ALA A 9 -34.44 -10.93 -9.38
CA ALA A 9 -33.64 -9.85 -9.96
C ALA A 9 -33.45 -8.67 -8.99
N VAL A 10 -34.47 -8.34 -8.18
CA VAL A 10 -34.39 -7.23 -7.21
C VAL A 10 -33.53 -7.61 -6.00
N THR A 11 -33.51 -8.88 -5.57
CA THR A 11 -32.61 -9.35 -4.51
C THR A 11 -31.14 -9.39 -4.95
N THR A 12 -30.88 -9.57 -6.26
CA THR A 12 -29.50 -9.58 -6.79
C THR A 12 -28.91 -8.16 -6.91
N CYS A 13 -29.72 -7.14 -7.20
CA CYS A 13 -29.23 -5.75 -7.28
C CYS A 13 -28.99 -5.08 -5.91
N LEU A 14 -29.59 -5.57 -4.82
CA LEU A 14 -29.38 -5.03 -3.46
C LEU A 14 -28.14 -5.59 -2.75
N LEU A 15 -27.45 -6.57 -3.34
CA LEU A 15 -26.17 -7.10 -2.86
C LEU A 15 -24.95 -6.45 -3.55
N LEU A 16 -25.18 -5.46 -4.43
CA LEU A 16 -24.12 -4.77 -5.18
C LEU A 16 -23.81 -3.36 -4.66
N ILE A 17 -24.33 -3.00 -3.48
CA ILE A 17 -23.76 -1.90 -2.73
C ILE A 17 -22.55 -2.48 -2.00
N ALA A 18 -21.49 -2.75 -2.76
CA ALA A 18 -20.18 -2.98 -2.18
C ALA A 18 -19.78 -1.62 -1.60
N ASP A 19 -19.87 -1.50 -0.27
CA ASP A 19 -19.06 -0.49 0.40
C ASP A 19 -17.61 -0.75 -0.07
N SER A 20 -16.93 0.32 -0.48
CA SER A 20 -15.48 0.26 -0.73
C SER A 20 -14.85 -0.21 0.58
N ALA A 21 -14.51 -1.50 0.65
CA ALA A 21 -13.72 -2.00 1.74
C ALA A 21 -12.35 -1.34 1.58
N GLN A 22 -11.95 -0.62 2.61
CA GLN A 22 -10.66 0.06 2.64
C GLN A 22 -9.60 -0.99 3.01
N ALA A 23 -8.39 -0.86 2.50
CA ALA A 23 -7.30 -1.76 2.86
C ALA A 23 -7.02 -1.75 4.37
N TYR A 24 -6.47 -2.86 4.90
CA TYR A 24 -6.20 -3.01 6.33
C TYR A 24 -4.98 -2.24 6.82
N LEU A 25 -4.09 -1.91 5.90
CA LEU A 25 -3.09 -0.88 6.15
C LEU A 25 -3.75 0.44 6.61
N GLY A 26 -4.87 0.81 5.97
CA GLY A 26 -5.89 1.72 6.49
C GLY A 26 -5.43 3.13 6.83
N GLY A 27 -6.20 3.79 7.71
CA GLY A 27 -5.91 5.12 8.24
C GLY A 27 -5.15 5.07 9.57
N PHE A 28 -4.54 3.92 9.89
CA PHE A 28 -3.82 3.70 11.15
C PHE A 28 -4.67 3.95 12.40
N GLU A 29 -5.96 3.61 12.32
CA GLU A 29 -6.92 3.77 13.40
C GLU A 29 -7.09 2.50 14.24
N SER A 30 -7.69 2.65 15.42
CA SER A 30 -8.03 1.49 16.28
C SER A 30 -9.00 0.51 15.61
N GLY A 31 -9.83 1.00 14.69
CA GLY A 31 -10.72 0.17 13.89
C GLY A 31 -9.97 -0.70 12.88
N ASP A 32 -8.75 -0.30 12.50
CA ASP A 32 -7.86 -0.97 11.54
C ASP A 32 -6.77 -1.81 12.25
N GLY A 33 -6.81 -1.87 13.59
CA GLY A 33 -5.85 -2.65 14.37
C GLY A 33 -4.57 -1.89 14.74
N TYR A 34 -4.63 -0.56 14.82
CA TYR A 34 -3.52 0.31 15.21
C TYR A 34 -3.80 1.09 16.49
N HIS A 35 -2.77 1.53 17.21
CA HIS A 35 -2.96 2.32 18.42
C HIS A 35 -1.96 3.46 18.55
N THR A 36 -2.50 4.65 18.84
CA THR A 36 -1.75 5.79 19.37
C THR A 36 -1.42 5.56 20.84
N GLY A 37 -0.41 4.76 21.13
CA GLY A 37 -0.05 4.45 22.51
C GLY A 37 0.56 3.08 22.67
N SER A 38 0.58 2.60 23.91
CA SER A 38 0.87 1.20 24.17
C SER A 38 -0.45 0.43 24.27
N PRO A 39 -0.80 -0.37 23.25
CA PRO A 39 -2.06 -1.11 23.21
C PRO A 39 -2.26 -2.10 24.36
N LEU A 40 -1.16 -2.48 25.05
CA LEU A 40 -1.14 -3.50 26.09
C LEU A 40 -0.60 -2.98 27.44
N GLY A 41 -0.87 -1.71 27.76
CA GLY A 41 -0.53 -1.11 29.05
C GLY A 41 0.89 -0.52 29.10
N SER A 42 1.62 -0.61 30.20
CA SER A 42 2.98 -0.03 30.30
C SER A 42 4.07 -0.79 29.53
N ASN A 43 3.72 -1.85 28.80
CA ASN A 43 4.65 -2.62 27.99
C ASN A 43 5.15 -1.81 26.80
N LEU A 44 6.32 -1.19 26.95
CA LEU A 44 6.98 -0.37 25.93
C LEU A 44 7.12 -1.07 24.56
N GLY A 45 7.21 -2.40 24.55
CA GLY A 45 7.27 -3.18 23.32
C GLY A 45 5.99 -3.11 22.46
N ALA A 46 4.82 -2.83 23.03
CA ALA A 46 3.57 -2.84 22.26
C ALA A 46 3.40 -1.60 21.36
N ARG A 47 4.31 -0.64 21.42
CA ARG A 47 4.29 0.59 20.61
C ARG A 47 4.94 0.44 19.24
N ASP A 48 5.64 -0.68 19.07
CA ASP A 48 6.32 -1.09 17.85
C ASP A 48 5.38 -1.98 17.05
N VAL A 49 5.00 -1.55 15.84
CA VAL A 49 4.07 -2.29 14.97
C VAL A 49 4.55 -3.71 14.65
N THR A 50 5.85 -3.98 14.82
CA THR A 50 6.44 -5.31 14.63
C THR A 50 6.28 -6.27 15.81
N ARG A 51 5.73 -5.81 16.95
CA ARG A 51 5.68 -6.56 18.22
C ARG A 51 4.28 -6.86 18.74
N TYR A 52 3.27 -6.34 18.07
CA TYR A 52 1.88 -6.74 18.26
C TYR A 52 1.28 -7.04 16.88
N ASN A 53 0.11 -7.65 16.88
CA ASN A 53 -0.63 -8.01 15.67
C ASN A 53 -1.22 -6.77 14.94
N ALA A 54 -0.40 -5.74 14.69
CA ALA A 54 -0.79 -4.48 14.06
C ALA A 54 -1.33 -4.72 12.65
N GLY A 55 -2.49 -4.14 12.34
CA GLY A 55 -3.19 -4.40 11.08
C GLY A 55 -3.84 -5.80 11.01
N GLU A 56 -3.76 -6.64 12.05
CA GLU A 56 -4.30 -8.01 12.00
C GLU A 56 -5.64 -8.20 12.72
N TYR A 57 -6.16 -7.16 13.37
CA TYR A 57 -7.43 -7.16 14.10
C TYR A 57 -8.14 -5.82 13.86
N GLY A 58 -9.33 -5.66 14.43
CA GLY A 58 -10.18 -4.52 14.16
C GLY A 58 -11.47 -4.94 13.48
N LEU A 59 -12.41 -4.02 13.38
CA LEU A 59 -13.75 -4.28 12.82
C LEU A 59 -13.97 -3.58 11.48
N ASN A 60 -13.08 -2.66 11.09
CA ASN A 60 -13.19 -2.01 9.79
C ASN A 60 -12.98 -3.04 8.67
N ASN A 61 -13.62 -2.85 7.51
CA ASN A 61 -13.35 -3.65 6.30
C ASN A 61 -13.44 -5.18 6.48
N GLY A 62 -14.34 -5.66 7.35
CA GLY A 62 -14.63 -7.09 7.51
C GLY A 62 -13.63 -7.88 8.38
N GLY A 63 -12.93 -7.19 9.28
CA GLY A 63 -11.94 -7.79 10.16
C GLY A 63 -12.39 -8.88 11.09
N PRO A 64 -11.43 -9.65 11.63
CA PRO A 64 -11.71 -10.71 12.59
C PRO A 64 -12.21 -10.18 13.95
N GLY A 65 -12.32 -8.86 14.16
CA GLY A 65 -12.57 -8.27 15.47
C GLY A 65 -11.42 -8.56 16.44
N GLY A 66 -11.73 -8.60 17.74
CA GLY A 66 -10.73 -8.87 18.77
C GLY A 66 -10.01 -7.60 19.25
N GLY A 67 -8.79 -7.77 19.75
CA GLY A 67 -8.00 -6.69 20.30
C GLY A 67 -6.50 -6.96 20.12
N PRO A 68 -5.66 -5.99 20.52
CA PRO A 68 -4.23 -6.13 20.40
C PRO A 68 -3.73 -7.35 21.18
N ALA A 69 -2.72 -8.01 20.64
CA ALA A 69 -2.01 -9.11 21.26
C ALA A 69 -0.52 -8.99 20.94
N LEU A 70 0.34 -9.27 21.93
CA LEU A 70 1.77 -9.38 21.66
C LEU A 70 2.03 -10.58 20.76
N ILE A 71 2.92 -10.38 19.81
CA ILE A 71 3.43 -11.42 18.94
C ILE A 71 4.96 -11.50 19.09
N PRO A 72 5.59 -12.64 18.75
CA PRO A 72 7.02 -12.66 18.52
C PRO A 72 7.39 -11.58 17.50
N VAL A 73 8.57 -10.97 17.66
CA VAL A 73 8.88 -9.81 16.83
C VAL A 73 9.07 -10.20 15.37
N ASP A 74 8.58 -9.36 14.45
CA ASP A 74 8.61 -9.56 13.00
C ASP A 74 7.84 -10.82 12.53
N THR A 75 6.84 -11.28 13.29
CA THR A 75 6.00 -12.42 12.88
C THR A 75 4.57 -12.04 12.49
N GLY A 76 4.25 -10.74 12.50
CA GLY A 76 2.98 -10.22 11.99
C GLY A 76 3.17 -9.62 10.60
N LEU A 77 2.25 -8.75 10.19
CA LEU A 77 2.35 -8.05 8.90
C LEU A 77 3.53 -7.08 8.82
N TRP A 78 3.93 -6.48 9.93
CA TRP A 78 5.04 -5.53 9.98
C TRP A 78 6.35 -6.19 10.42
N ARG A 79 7.43 -5.87 9.73
CA ARG A 79 8.79 -6.33 10.05
C ARG A 79 9.86 -5.27 9.83
N VAL A 80 10.94 -5.35 10.59
CA VAL A 80 12.13 -4.53 10.39
C VAL A 80 13.11 -5.25 9.45
N ILE A 81 13.41 -4.61 8.31
CA ILE A 81 14.35 -5.13 7.32
C ILE A 81 15.77 -4.64 7.62
N ALA A 82 15.90 -3.34 7.91
CA ALA A 82 17.16 -2.69 8.21
C ALA A 82 16.98 -1.56 9.22
N GLY A 83 18.08 -1.17 9.88
CA GLY A 83 18.07 -0.20 10.97
C GLY A 83 17.47 -0.77 12.25
N GLY A 84 17.92 -0.29 13.40
CA GLY A 84 17.48 -0.82 14.69
C GLY A 84 15.97 -0.65 14.91
N ARG A 85 15.41 -1.41 15.86
CA ARG A 85 14.02 -1.24 16.34
C ARG A 85 13.94 -0.12 17.37
N LEU A 86 12.73 0.38 17.70
CA LEU A 86 12.55 1.36 18.78
C LEU A 86 13.20 0.81 20.05
N LEU A 87 14.29 1.43 20.50
CA LEU A 87 14.98 1.05 21.73
C LEU A 87 14.28 1.70 22.93
N ASN A 88 13.08 1.21 23.23
CA ASN A 88 12.38 1.40 24.52
C ASN A 88 12.37 2.84 25.09
N GLN A 89 12.22 3.91 24.29
CA GLN A 89 11.95 5.23 24.89
C GLN A 89 10.44 5.45 25.04
N PRO A 90 9.99 6.03 26.18
CA PRO A 90 8.57 6.25 26.48
C PRO A 90 7.87 7.30 25.59
N SER A 91 8.57 7.90 24.62
CA SER A 91 8.03 8.83 23.62
C SER A 91 7.90 8.24 22.21
N ASP A 92 8.31 6.99 22.03
CA ASP A 92 8.44 6.39 20.70
C ASP A 92 7.16 5.65 20.30
N TYR A 93 6.51 6.11 19.24
CA TYR A 93 5.32 5.47 18.66
C TYR A 93 5.45 5.50 17.14
N TYR A 94 5.12 4.40 16.46
CA TYR A 94 4.95 4.43 15.01
C TYR A 94 3.61 4.99 14.60
N VAL A 95 2.57 4.70 15.37
CA VAL A 95 1.25 5.31 15.14
C VAL A 95 1.16 6.50 16.06
N ILE A 96 1.25 7.69 15.48
CA ILE A 96 1.23 8.94 16.22
C ILE A 96 -0.07 9.67 15.93
N GLN A 97 -0.55 10.40 16.93
CA GLN A 97 -1.58 11.38 16.69
C GLN A 97 -0.93 12.56 15.95
N HIS A 98 -1.37 12.78 14.72
CA HIS A 98 -1.03 13.97 13.96
C HIS A 98 -2.22 14.92 14.02
N PRO A 99 -2.06 16.18 14.45
CA PRO A 99 -3.16 17.13 14.41
C PRO A 99 -3.56 17.29 12.95
N ALA A 100 -4.71 16.73 12.57
CA ALA A 100 -5.16 16.62 11.18
C ALA A 100 -4.93 17.94 10.42
N PRO A 101 -3.88 18.04 9.58
CA PRO A 101 -3.74 19.11 8.63
C PRO A 101 -4.72 18.81 7.49
N VAL A 102 -4.88 19.80 6.63
CA VAL A 102 -5.69 19.71 5.42
C VAL A 102 -5.25 18.48 4.61
N GLY A 103 -6.16 17.56 4.29
CA GLY A 103 -5.93 16.54 3.26
C GLY A 103 -6.37 15.12 3.59
N HIS A 104 -6.23 14.66 4.84
CA HIS A 104 -6.50 13.27 5.22
C HIS A 104 -7.66 13.13 6.23
N SER A 105 -8.15 11.90 6.42
CA SER A 105 -9.47 11.63 7.01
C SER A 105 -9.48 11.53 8.53
N SER A 106 -8.34 11.17 9.13
CA SER A 106 -8.28 10.70 10.52
C SER A 106 -7.08 11.29 11.29
N PRO A 107 -7.12 11.33 12.64
CA PRO A 107 -6.09 11.99 13.43
C PRO A 107 -4.82 11.15 13.65
N ASN A 108 -4.83 9.86 13.29
CA ASN A 108 -3.66 9.01 13.44
C ASN A 108 -2.97 8.82 12.10
N VAL A 109 -1.66 8.66 12.15
CA VAL A 109 -0.84 8.37 10.96
C VAL A 109 0.25 7.38 11.36
N LEU A 110 0.75 6.62 10.38
CA LEU A 110 2.02 5.93 10.55
C LEU A 110 3.15 6.95 10.40
N GLY A 111 3.77 7.31 11.51
CA GLY A 111 4.92 8.20 11.58
C GLY A 111 6.21 7.50 11.95
N MET A 112 7.15 7.60 11.03
CA MET A 112 8.48 7.05 11.17
C MET A 112 9.49 8.20 11.09
N THR A 113 10.40 8.30 12.07
CA THR A 113 11.33 9.44 12.13
C THR A 113 12.73 8.99 12.55
N THR A 114 13.78 9.46 11.85
CA THR A 114 15.21 9.16 12.11
C THR A 114 15.98 10.29 12.79
N GLY A 115 15.25 11.21 13.45
CA GLY A 115 15.80 12.49 13.90
C GLY A 115 15.92 12.70 15.41
N ASN A 116 16.09 13.96 15.83
CA ASN A 116 16.23 14.43 17.23
C ASN A 116 15.06 14.06 18.17
N SER A 117 13.98 13.48 17.64
CA SER A 117 13.01 12.72 18.41
C SER A 117 13.39 11.24 18.34
N THR A 118 13.65 10.64 19.49
CA THR A 118 13.89 9.20 19.66
C THR A 118 12.91 8.36 18.83
N PRO A 119 13.31 7.16 18.36
CA PRO A 119 14.55 6.43 18.69
C PRO A 119 15.57 6.24 17.57
N TYR A 120 15.34 6.67 16.34
CA TYR A 120 16.19 6.28 15.19
C TYR A 120 17.29 7.28 14.85
N VAL A 121 17.98 7.82 15.86
CA VAL A 121 19.08 8.75 15.63
C VAL A 121 20.24 8.02 14.94
N GLY A 122 20.51 8.40 13.69
CA GLY A 122 21.77 8.09 13.02
C GLY A 122 21.87 6.70 12.37
N VAL A 123 20.76 6.02 12.08
CA VAL A 123 20.76 4.74 11.35
C VAL A 123 19.71 4.76 10.23
N ASP A 124 20.11 4.33 9.03
CA ASP A 124 19.17 4.05 7.94
C ASP A 124 18.22 2.96 8.40
N THR A 125 16.91 3.19 8.27
CA THR A 125 15.89 2.24 8.73
C THR A 125 14.96 1.88 7.59
N GLU A 126 14.61 0.60 7.51
CA GLU A 126 13.71 0.04 6.53
C GLU A 126 12.71 -0.89 7.22
N TYR A 127 11.44 -0.65 6.94
CA TYR A 127 10.33 -1.44 7.42
C TYR A 127 9.57 -1.98 6.25
N GLN A 128 8.95 -3.14 6.45
CA GLN A 128 8.13 -3.75 5.46
C GLN A 128 6.79 -4.15 6.07
N TYR A 129 5.73 -3.92 5.29
CA TYR A 129 4.39 -4.44 5.51
C TYR A 129 4.12 -5.53 4.47
N ASP A 130 3.78 -6.72 4.92
CA ASP A 130 3.37 -7.84 4.08
C ASP A 130 1.87 -7.70 3.78
N PHE A 131 1.50 -7.57 2.50
CA PHE A 131 0.09 -7.49 2.12
C PHE A 131 -0.59 -8.84 2.30
N ASP A 132 -1.86 -8.80 2.67
CA ASP A 132 -2.71 -9.98 2.70
C ASP A 132 -4.08 -9.72 2.06
N SER A 133 -4.98 -10.70 2.19
CA SER A 133 -6.30 -10.62 1.56
C SER A 133 -7.12 -9.41 2.00
N ARG A 134 -6.88 -8.90 3.19
CA ARG A 134 -7.64 -7.82 3.79
C ARG A 134 -7.27 -6.45 3.21
N ASP A 135 -6.07 -6.35 2.63
CA ASP A 135 -5.66 -5.15 1.90
C ASP A 135 -6.33 -5.07 0.52
N PHE A 136 -6.95 -6.16 0.03
CA PHE A 136 -7.47 -6.26 -1.33
C PHE A 136 -8.91 -6.78 -1.38
N ASP A 137 -9.80 -6.30 -0.50
CA ASP A 137 -11.23 -6.67 -0.47
C ASP A 137 -11.49 -8.19 -0.35
N GLY A 138 -10.62 -8.90 0.38
CA GLY A 138 -10.68 -10.35 0.56
C GLY A 138 -9.96 -11.15 -0.53
N ASN A 139 -9.40 -10.51 -1.56
CA ASN A 139 -8.64 -11.20 -2.59
C ASN A 139 -7.23 -11.52 -2.07
N VAL A 140 -6.84 -12.80 -2.08
CA VAL A 140 -5.47 -13.19 -1.71
C VAL A 140 -4.49 -12.55 -2.71
N PRO A 141 -3.41 -11.89 -2.27
CA PRO A 141 -2.49 -11.16 -3.15
C PRO A 141 -2.01 -11.99 -4.35
N SER A 142 -1.66 -13.26 -4.12
CA SER A 142 -1.20 -14.19 -5.16
C SER A 142 -2.23 -14.51 -6.25
N SER A 143 -3.50 -14.14 -6.06
CA SER A 143 -4.57 -14.29 -7.07
C SER A 143 -4.69 -13.09 -8.01
N LEU A 144 -3.97 -12.00 -7.75
CA LEU A 144 -4.12 -10.72 -8.45
C LEU A 144 -3.32 -10.60 -9.75
N SER A 145 -2.55 -11.60 -10.15
CA SER A 145 -1.66 -11.59 -11.34
C SER A 145 -2.31 -11.16 -12.67
N ASN A 146 -3.64 -11.14 -12.77
CA ASN A 146 -4.37 -10.68 -13.97
C ASN A 146 -5.32 -9.51 -13.66
N SER A 147 -5.01 -8.72 -12.63
CA SER A 147 -5.83 -7.62 -12.16
C SER A 147 -5.16 -6.27 -12.41
N VAL A 148 -5.98 -5.23 -12.36
CA VAL A 148 -5.50 -3.85 -12.22
C VAL A 148 -5.71 -3.46 -10.76
N VAL A 149 -4.65 -3.09 -10.07
CA VAL A 149 -4.72 -2.65 -8.67
C VAL A 149 -4.46 -1.15 -8.62
N ASP A 150 -5.47 -0.40 -8.19
CA ASP A 150 -5.32 1.01 -7.85
C ASP A 150 -4.88 1.12 -6.39
N ALA A 151 -3.81 1.86 -6.11
CA ALA A 151 -3.37 2.17 -4.77
C ALA A 151 -3.45 3.69 -4.54
N GLU A 152 -3.98 4.09 -3.39
CA GLU A 152 -4.10 5.48 -2.98
C GLU A 152 -3.55 5.61 -1.55
N PHE A 153 -2.74 6.62 -1.28
CA PHE A 153 -2.31 6.94 0.09
C PHE A 153 -1.85 8.38 0.21
N TYR A 154 -1.96 8.92 1.42
CA TYR A 154 -1.44 10.24 1.76
C TYR A 154 -0.04 10.12 2.34
N TRP A 155 0.85 10.96 1.85
CA TRP A 155 2.26 10.94 2.21
C TRP A 155 2.75 12.35 2.55
N CYS A 156 3.38 12.48 3.71
CA CYS A 156 4.06 13.69 4.15
C CYS A 156 5.52 13.34 4.47
N PRO A 157 6.41 13.34 3.46
CA PRO A 157 7.83 13.16 3.69
C PRO A 157 8.43 14.45 4.26
N SER A 158 9.44 14.34 5.12
CA SER A 158 10.30 15.49 5.41
C SER A 158 11.77 15.16 5.39
N ASN A 159 12.52 16.02 4.70
CA ASN A 159 13.98 15.98 4.62
C ASN A 159 14.63 17.10 5.45
N THR A 160 13.85 17.85 6.21
CA THR A 160 14.33 19.04 6.95
C THR A 160 14.80 18.66 8.35
N GLY A 161 15.97 18.06 8.41
CA GLY A 161 16.67 17.69 9.64
C GLY A 161 17.53 18.79 10.25
N VAL A 162 17.65 18.82 11.59
CA VAL A 162 18.69 19.59 12.28
C VAL A 162 20.03 18.90 12.02
N GLY A 163 20.78 19.34 11.01
CA GLY A 163 22.06 18.73 10.64
C GLY A 163 22.58 18.98 9.24
N GLY A 164 21.82 19.62 8.34
CA GLY A 164 22.30 19.89 6.98
C GLY A 164 22.22 18.66 6.06
N PHE A 165 21.18 17.85 6.24
CA PHE A 165 20.88 16.70 5.41
C PHE A 165 20.89 17.06 3.92
N SER A 166 21.58 16.25 3.11
CA SER A 166 21.67 16.39 1.66
C SER A 166 21.18 15.10 0.99
N SER A 167 19.90 14.75 1.15
CA SER A 167 19.31 13.81 0.18
C SER A 167 19.46 14.39 -1.22
N THR A 168 19.84 13.52 -2.13
CA THR A 168 20.05 13.88 -3.54
C THR A 168 19.02 13.15 -4.38
N LEU A 169 18.86 13.57 -5.63
CA LEU A 169 18.01 12.82 -6.55
C LEU A 169 18.46 11.33 -6.62
N THR A 170 19.76 11.07 -6.56
CA THR A 170 20.31 9.70 -6.61
C THR A 170 20.21 8.93 -5.29
N ASP A 171 19.93 9.61 -4.19
CA ASP A 171 19.83 9.03 -2.84
C ASP A 171 18.74 9.78 -2.04
N PRO A 172 17.45 9.47 -2.28
CA PRO A 172 16.34 10.10 -1.57
C PRO A 172 16.35 9.76 -0.08
N GLY A 173 15.86 10.68 0.74
CA GLY A 173 15.89 10.55 2.20
C GLY A 173 14.77 9.70 2.78
N ALA A 174 13.56 9.85 2.25
CA ALA A 174 12.43 8.99 2.54
C ALA A 174 11.99 8.32 1.25
N THR A 175 11.74 7.01 1.28
CA THR A 175 11.21 6.27 0.13
C THR A 175 10.09 5.33 0.52
N ILE A 176 9.19 5.13 -0.44
CA ILE A 176 8.15 4.11 -0.44
C ILE A 176 8.47 3.18 -1.60
N GLN A 177 8.51 1.88 -1.35
CA GLN A 177 8.84 0.86 -2.32
C GLN A 177 7.70 -0.14 -2.42
N ILE A 178 7.29 -0.42 -3.65
CA ILE A 178 6.29 -1.43 -3.96
C ILE A 178 7.02 -2.67 -4.45
N GLN A 179 6.81 -3.77 -3.73
CA GLN A 179 7.54 -5.01 -3.92
C GLN A 179 6.62 -6.17 -4.32
N ASP A 180 7.17 -7.10 -5.08
CA ASP A 180 6.57 -8.41 -5.23
C ASP A 180 6.78 -9.29 -3.99
N SER A 181 6.23 -10.50 -4.02
CA SER A 181 6.40 -11.47 -2.92
C SER A 181 7.84 -11.90 -2.65
N ALA A 182 8.72 -11.81 -3.64
CA ALA A 182 10.14 -12.13 -3.53
C ALA A 182 10.96 -10.97 -2.94
N GLY A 183 10.35 -9.79 -2.72
CA GLY A 183 11.03 -8.59 -2.23
C GLY A 183 11.68 -7.76 -3.35
N THR A 184 11.32 -8.00 -4.60
CA THR A 184 11.82 -7.25 -5.76
C THR A 184 11.14 -5.88 -5.81
N ASN A 185 11.91 -4.79 -5.76
CA ASN A 185 11.39 -3.42 -5.89
C ASN A 185 11.00 -3.10 -7.34
N PHE A 186 9.71 -3.07 -7.65
CA PHE A 186 9.21 -2.79 -8.99
C PHE A 186 9.02 -1.29 -9.26
N PHE A 187 8.57 -0.59 -8.23
CA PHE A 187 8.32 0.84 -8.29
C PHE A 187 8.67 1.49 -6.96
N GLU A 188 9.37 2.61 -7.02
CA GLU A 188 9.79 3.34 -5.83
C GLU A 188 9.50 4.83 -6.01
N ILE A 189 9.06 5.45 -4.92
CA ILE A 189 8.82 6.89 -4.80
C ILE A 189 9.74 7.40 -3.71
N GLY A 190 10.40 8.53 -3.96
CA GLY A 190 11.37 9.10 -3.05
C GLY A 190 11.19 10.60 -2.88
N SER A 191 11.55 11.11 -1.71
CA SER A 191 11.65 12.54 -1.43
C SER A 191 13.12 12.94 -1.27
N TYR A 192 13.53 14.00 -1.95
CA TYR A 192 14.92 14.48 -1.92
C TYR A 192 15.04 16.00 -1.80
N GLY A 193 16.21 16.44 -1.34
CA GLY A 193 16.55 17.84 -1.12
C GLY A 193 15.75 18.51 0.00
N ALA A 194 16.19 19.71 0.40
CA ALA A 194 15.55 20.51 1.45
C ALA A 194 14.14 21.02 1.06
N ALA A 195 13.83 21.03 -0.23
CA ALA A 195 12.52 21.39 -0.74
C ALA A 195 11.55 20.20 -0.82
N GLU A 196 11.95 18.99 -0.40
CA GLU A 196 11.09 17.79 -0.42
C GLU A 196 10.58 17.48 -1.83
N SER A 197 11.48 17.57 -2.81
CA SER A 197 11.20 17.27 -4.21
C SER A 197 10.88 15.78 -4.38
N ILE A 198 9.92 15.47 -5.23
CA ILE A 198 9.49 14.09 -5.47
C ILE A 198 10.28 13.49 -6.63
N ALA A 199 10.74 12.27 -6.43
CA ALA A 199 11.37 11.43 -7.44
C ALA A 199 10.70 10.07 -7.49
N TYR A 200 10.90 9.37 -8.60
CA TYR A 200 10.50 7.98 -8.75
C TYR A 200 11.57 7.19 -9.48
N ARG A 201 11.51 5.86 -9.36
CA ARG A 201 12.23 4.95 -10.25
C ARG A 201 11.44 3.66 -10.46
N LEU A 202 11.68 3.05 -11.60
CA LEU A 202 11.25 1.68 -11.92
C LEU A 202 12.37 0.70 -11.53
N LEU A 203 12.07 -0.60 -11.58
CA LEU A 203 12.96 -1.71 -11.28
C LEU A 203 14.41 -1.49 -11.74
N GLY A 204 15.33 -1.33 -10.78
CA GLY A 204 16.77 -1.19 -11.01
C GLY A 204 17.20 0.07 -11.78
N GLY A 205 16.27 0.98 -12.05
CA GLY A 205 16.49 2.21 -12.80
C GLY A 205 17.16 3.31 -11.99
N THR A 206 17.57 4.36 -12.68
CA THR A 206 17.99 5.62 -12.04
C THR A 206 16.79 6.40 -11.55
N TRP A 207 16.94 7.14 -10.45
CA TRP A 207 15.93 8.08 -9.98
C TRP A 207 15.67 9.21 -10.99
N ILE A 208 14.39 9.50 -11.20
CA ILE A 208 13.88 10.53 -12.11
C ILE A 208 13.09 11.54 -11.28
N SER A 209 13.35 12.83 -11.47
CA SER A 209 12.57 13.89 -10.82
C SER A 209 11.16 13.92 -11.40
N ALA A 210 10.16 13.99 -10.53
CA ALA A 210 8.76 14.15 -10.94
C ALA A 210 8.41 15.61 -11.29
N GLY A 211 9.29 16.58 -10.98
CA GLY A 211 9.14 17.99 -11.35
C GLY A 211 8.33 18.83 -10.37
N PHE A 212 8.01 18.30 -9.21
CA PHE A 212 7.27 18.98 -8.14
C PHE A 212 7.80 18.56 -6.77
N ASN A 213 7.34 19.26 -5.74
CA ASN A 213 7.69 19.02 -4.36
C ASN A 213 6.45 18.78 -3.50
N SER A 214 6.65 18.04 -2.41
CA SER A 214 5.72 18.11 -1.30
C SER A 214 5.84 19.47 -0.62
N SER A 215 4.72 20.05 -0.22
CA SER A 215 4.69 21.35 0.45
C SER A 215 4.83 21.24 1.97
N GLY A 216 5.33 20.12 2.48
CA GLY A 216 5.33 19.79 3.90
C GLY A 216 3.94 19.43 4.45
N ASP A 217 2.95 19.24 3.56
CA ASP A 217 1.61 18.76 3.87
C ASP A 217 1.46 17.29 3.45
N PHE A 218 0.35 16.66 3.84
CA PHE A 218 -0.05 15.37 3.30
C PHE A 218 -0.53 15.55 1.87
N ASP A 219 0.26 15.07 0.92
CA ASP A 219 -0.08 15.01 -0.49
C ASP A 219 -0.48 13.58 -0.85
N ARG A 220 -1.39 13.44 -1.80
CA ARG A 220 -1.91 12.12 -2.16
C ARG A 220 -1.16 11.52 -3.33
N ILE A 221 -0.69 10.30 -3.15
CA ILE A 221 -0.13 9.46 -4.20
C ILE A 221 -1.23 8.55 -4.72
N ASN A 222 -1.37 8.48 -6.06
CA ASN A 222 -2.21 7.48 -6.70
C ASN A 222 -1.35 6.67 -7.67
N LEU A 223 -1.39 5.36 -7.51
CA LEU A 223 -0.74 4.38 -8.37
C LEU A 223 -1.78 3.48 -9.01
N THR A 224 -1.54 3.06 -10.25
CA THR A 224 -2.32 2.00 -10.89
C THR A 224 -1.35 0.98 -11.43
N PHE A 225 -1.37 -0.23 -10.86
CA PHE A 225 -0.60 -1.38 -11.34
C PHE A 225 -1.48 -2.25 -12.23
N ASP A 226 -1.16 -2.32 -13.51
CA ASP A 226 -1.77 -3.29 -14.41
C ASP A 226 -0.86 -4.53 -14.42
N LEU A 227 -1.23 -5.54 -13.62
CA LEU A 227 -0.45 -6.78 -13.45
C LEU A 227 -0.56 -7.69 -14.67
N LEU A 228 -1.60 -7.52 -15.50
CA LEU A 228 -1.74 -8.26 -16.75
C LEU A 228 -0.78 -7.73 -17.83
N ASN A 229 -0.61 -6.40 -17.90
CA ASN A 229 0.23 -5.75 -18.90
C ASN A 229 1.62 -5.36 -18.38
N ASP A 230 1.93 -5.66 -17.12
CA ASP A 230 3.19 -5.31 -16.45
C ASP A 230 3.51 -3.81 -16.55
N THR A 231 2.50 -2.97 -16.27
CA THR A 231 2.66 -1.51 -16.31
C THR A 231 2.26 -0.84 -15.01
N VAL A 232 2.81 0.35 -14.77
CA VAL A 232 2.44 1.23 -13.67
C VAL A 232 2.07 2.62 -14.21
N SER A 233 1.06 3.23 -13.61
CA SER A 233 0.76 4.66 -13.72
C SER A 233 0.96 5.32 -12.35
N PHE A 234 1.45 6.56 -12.33
CA PHE A 234 1.65 7.32 -11.11
C PHE A 234 1.20 8.77 -11.30
N SER A 235 0.39 9.25 -10.36
CA SER A 235 0.04 10.65 -10.21
C SER A 235 0.21 11.12 -8.77
N PHE A 236 0.49 12.41 -8.63
CA PHE A 236 0.72 13.07 -7.35
C PHE A 236 -0.22 14.26 -7.22
N PHE A 237 -1.11 14.18 -6.25
CA PHE A 237 -2.05 15.24 -5.93
C PHE A 237 -1.48 16.14 -4.83
N GLN A 238 -1.19 17.38 -5.20
CA GLN A 238 -0.77 18.41 -4.27
C GLN A 238 -1.99 18.96 -3.56
N THR A 239 -2.05 18.77 -2.25
CA THR A 239 -3.17 19.23 -1.42
C THR A 239 -3.22 20.76 -1.42
N ILE A 240 -2.06 21.41 -1.29
CA ILE A 240 -1.97 22.85 -1.55
C ILE A 240 -2.20 23.11 -3.03
N GLY A 241 -3.26 23.85 -3.34
CA GLY A 241 -3.65 24.18 -4.71
C GLY A 241 -4.51 23.12 -5.38
N ALA A 242 -4.84 22.02 -4.69
CA ALA A 242 -5.76 20.96 -5.13
C ALA A 242 -5.51 20.50 -6.57
N THR A 243 -4.23 20.27 -6.91
CA THR A 243 -3.79 19.98 -8.28
C THR A 243 -3.32 18.54 -8.38
N ASN A 244 -3.89 17.79 -9.34
CA ASN A 244 -3.40 16.46 -9.66
C ASN A 244 -2.36 16.51 -10.78
N ASN A 245 -1.15 16.04 -10.50
CA ASN A 245 -0.04 16.01 -11.45
C ASN A 245 0.18 14.57 -11.94
N VAL A 246 -0.07 14.30 -13.22
CA VAL A 246 0.25 13.00 -13.83
C VAL A 246 1.76 12.94 -14.07
N VAL A 247 2.43 11.94 -13.48
CA VAL A 247 3.89 11.78 -13.56
C VAL A 247 4.27 10.84 -14.70
N LEU A 248 3.58 9.70 -14.76
CA LEU A 248 3.79 8.67 -15.78
C LEU A 248 2.47 7.89 -15.97
N THR A 249 2.31 7.33 -17.17
CA THR A 249 1.13 6.57 -17.56
C THR A 249 1.56 5.31 -18.27
N ASN A 250 1.10 4.16 -17.78
CA ASN A 250 1.36 2.83 -18.34
C ASN A 250 2.85 2.59 -18.64
N ALA A 251 3.73 3.05 -17.75
CA ALA A 251 5.16 2.79 -17.89
C ALA A 251 5.42 1.30 -17.64
N ALA A 252 6.20 0.67 -18.53
CA ALA A 252 6.55 -0.73 -18.38
C ALA A 252 7.40 -0.96 -17.13
N LEU A 253 7.02 -1.97 -16.34
CA LEU A 253 7.77 -2.42 -15.17
C LEU A 253 9.09 -3.13 -15.55
N GLY A 254 9.20 -3.60 -16.79
CA GLY A 254 10.41 -4.20 -17.36
C GLY A 254 10.53 -5.72 -17.14
N THR A 255 9.75 -6.29 -16.24
CA THR A 255 9.55 -7.73 -16.05
C THR A 255 8.16 -7.98 -15.49
N ASN A 256 7.71 -9.23 -15.51
CA ASN A 256 6.44 -9.60 -14.93
C ASN A 256 6.47 -9.47 -13.40
N MET A 257 5.47 -8.79 -12.85
CA MET A 257 5.28 -8.69 -11.40
C MET A 257 4.22 -9.70 -10.99
N ASP A 258 4.64 -10.79 -10.33
CA ASP A 258 3.74 -11.90 -9.95
C ASP A 258 2.48 -11.38 -9.21
N TYR A 259 2.69 -10.58 -8.16
CA TYR A 259 1.66 -9.84 -7.44
C TYR A 259 2.29 -8.81 -6.50
N LEU A 260 1.48 -7.86 -6.02
CA LEU A 260 1.88 -6.93 -4.96
C LEU A 260 2.03 -7.70 -3.65
N GLY A 261 3.27 -7.94 -3.23
CA GLY A 261 3.60 -8.68 -2.03
C GLY A 261 3.76 -7.77 -0.83
N HIS A 262 4.48 -6.66 -1.01
CA HIS A 262 4.90 -5.84 0.13
C HIS A 262 4.93 -4.35 -0.18
N LEU A 263 4.78 -3.57 0.89
CA LEU A 263 5.11 -2.14 0.96
C LEU A 263 6.33 -1.99 1.85
N ALA A 264 7.43 -1.43 1.33
CA ALA A 264 8.58 -1.08 2.16
C ALA A 264 8.75 0.43 2.31
N LEU A 265 9.08 0.86 3.53
CA LEU A 265 9.28 2.24 3.93
C LEU A 265 10.72 2.39 4.39
N THR A 266 11.53 3.09 3.60
CA THR A 266 12.92 3.37 3.95
C THR A 266 13.10 4.83 4.35
N MET A 267 13.93 5.05 5.37
CA MET A 267 14.37 6.35 5.82
C MET A 267 15.89 6.34 5.99
N LYS A 268 16.55 7.39 5.50
CA LYS A 268 17.97 7.61 5.77
C LYS A 268 18.19 8.08 7.19
N ALA A 269 19.34 7.70 7.76
CA ALA A 269 19.88 8.34 8.95
C ALA A 269 19.89 9.86 8.74
N GLU A 270 19.70 10.65 9.80
CA GLU A 270 19.86 12.12 9.83
C GLU A 270 18.57 12.96 9.75
N ASN A 271 17.52 12.53 10.45
CA ASN A 271 16.26 13.25 10.66
C ASN A 271 15.29 13.31 9.47
N SER A 272 15.24 12.25 8.67
CA SER A 272 14.12 12.06 7.75
C SER A 272 12.85 11.74 8.55
N LYS A 273 11.72 12.25 8.07
CA LYS A 273 10.39 11.84 8.52
C LYS A 273 9.65 11.23 7.34
N ASN A 274 8.88 10.19 7.63
CA ASN A 274 8.02 9.54 6.67
C ASN A 274 6.67 9.31 7.36
N TYR A 275 5.69 10.14 7.02
CA TYR A 275 4.31 9.98 7.48
C TYR A 275 3.45 9.42 6.36
N LEU A 276 2.77 8.31 6.65
CA LEU A 276 1.84 7.65 5.74
C LEU A 276 0.46 7.60 6.40
N ASP A 277 -0.58 7.86 5.62
CA ASP A 277 -1.97 7.78 6.07
C ASP A 277 -2.95 7.40 4.94
N ASP A 278 -4.17 7.03 5.33
CA ASP A 278 -5.32 6.77 4.45
C ASP A 278 -4.95 5.85 3.27
N VAL A 279 -4.35 4.71 3.59
CA VAL A 279 -3.90 3.77 2.57
C VAL A 279 -5.06 2.88 2.10
N ASP A 280 -5.29 2.88 0.80
CA ASP A 280 -6.36 2.15 0.13
C ASP A 280 -5.85 1.41 -1.09
N PHE A 281 -6.30 0.17 -1.29
CA PHE A 281 -6.05 -0.60 -2.50
C PHE A 281 -7.37 -1.13 -3.05
N ARG A 282 -7.63 -0.83 -4.32
CA ARG A 282 -8.84 -1.26 -5.02
C ARG A 282 -8.47 -2.19 -6.15
N VAL A 283 -9.03 -3.40 -6.12
CA VAL A 283 -8.83 -4.40 -7.17
C VAL A 283 -9.89 -4.21 -8.25
N ASN A 284 -9.46 -3.71 -9.41
CA ASN A 284 -10.27 -3.76 -10.61
C ASN A 284 -9.92 -5.04 -11.37
N GLN A 285 -10.90 -5.91 -11.59
CA GLN A 285 -10.68 -7.02 -12.51
C GLN A 285 -10.34 -6.45 -13.87
N ALA A 286 -9.18 -6.82 -14.42
CA ALA A 286 -8.90 -6.53 -15.82
C ALA A 286 -10.02 -7.20 -16.61
N ASN A 287 -10.61 -6.48 -17.57
CA ASN A 287 -11.51 -7.07 -18.54
C ASN A 287 -10.69 -8.02 -19.42
N VAL A 288 -10.35 -9.21 -18.90
CA VAL A 288 -9.88 -10.31 -19.73
C VAL A 288 -11.06 -10.60 -20.65
N PRO A 289 -10.92 -10.43 -21.98
CA PRO A 289 -11.98 -10.84 -22.88
C PRO A 289 -12.22 -12.32 -22.60
N GLU A 290 -13.34 -12.64 -21.95
CA GLU A 290 -13.83 -14.01 -21.84
C GLU A 290 -13.62 -14.62 -23.24
N PRO A 291 -12.95 -15.78 -23.36
CA PRO A 291 -12.85 -16.44 -24.66
C PRO A 291 -14.29 -16.60 -25.12
N THR A 292 -14.69 -15.75 -26.07
CA THR A 292 -16.11 -15.53 -26.33
C THR A 292 -16.74 -16.89 -26.47
N SER A 293 -17.88 -17.13 -25.83
CA SER A 293 -18.54 -18.43 -25.83
C SER A 293 -18.64 -19.04 -27.23
N ALA A 294 -18.62 -18.22 -28.28
CA ALA A 294 -18.39 -18.59 -29.68
C ALA A 294 -17.13 -19.43 -29.96
N VAL A 295 -15.94 -19.08 -29.44
CA VAL A 295 -14.68 -19.82 -29.63
C VAL A 295 -14.73 -21.18 -28.93
N LEU A 296 -15.27 -21.24 -27.70
CA LEU A 296 -15.48 -22.51 -27.00
C LEU A 296 -16.54 -23.38 -27.70
N LEU A 297 -17.60 -22.76 -28.24
CA LEU A 297 -18.62 -23.46 -29.03
C LEU A 297 -18.04 -23.99 -30.34
N LEU A 298 -17.20 -23.21 -31.03
CA LEU A 298 -16.49 -23.63 -32.25
C LEU A 298 -15.51 -24.76 -31.97
N ALA A 299 -14.72 -24.66 -30.89
CA ALA A 299 -13.82 -25.74 -30.47
C ALA A 299 -14.60 -27.01 -30.09
N GLY A 300 -15.73 -26.88 -29.39
CA GLY A 300 -16.63 -27.98 -29.08
C GLY A 300 -17.24 -28.63 -30.33
N LEU A 301 -17.68 -27.83 -31.30
CA LEU A 301 -18.22 -28.31 -32.58
C LEU A 301 -17.15 -29.00 -33.42
N VAL A 302 -15.94 -28.44 -33.50
CA VAL A 302 -14.81 -29.06 -34.20
C VAL A 302 -14.40 -30.38 -33.53
N GLY A 303 -14.36 -30.42 -32.20
CA GLY A 303 -14.11 -31.65 -31.43
C GLY A 303 -15.16 -32.73 -31.68
N ALA A 304 -16.45 -32.35 -31.68
CA ALA A 304 -17.55 -33.27 -31.97
C ALA A 304 -17.50 -33.80 -33.42
N LEU A 305 -17.16 -32.95 -34.39
CA LEU A 305 -17.00 -33.36 -35.80
C LEU A 305 -15.78 -34.27 -36.00
N ALA A 306 -14.68 -34.03 -35.28
CA ALA A 306 -13.49 -34.88 -35.33
C ALA A 306 -13.74 -36.27 -34.72
N LEU A 307 -14.49 -36.35 -33.61
CA LEU A 307 -14.89 -37.62 -33.01
C LEU A 307 -15.83 -38.42 -33.92
N ARG A 308 -16.76 -37.75 -34.61
CA ARG A 308 -17.68 -38.41 -35.55
C ARG A 308 -16.97 -39.08 -36.73
N ARG A 309 -15.80 -38.55 -37.15
CA ARG A 309 -15.01 -39.14 -38.25
C ARG A 309 -14.18 -40.36 -37.85
N ARG A 310 -14.00 -40.63 -36.56
CA ARG A 310 -13.23 -41.79 -36.07
C ARG A 310 -14.09 -43.02 -35.78
N SER A 311 -15.41 -42.87 -35.76
CA SER A 311 -16.37 -43.94 -35.46
C SER A 311 -16.97 -44.59 -36.71
N CYS A 312 -16.39 -44.35 -37.88
CA CYS A 312 -16.78 -44.95 -39.17
C CYS A 312 -15.60 -45.71 -39.77
#